data_AF-A0A2K6QH04-F1
#
_entry.id   AF-A0A2K6QH04-F1
#
_cell.length_a   1.000
_cell.length_b   1.000
_cell.length_c   1.000
_cell.angle_alpha   90.00
_cell.angle_beta   90.00
_cell.angle_gamma   90.00
#
_symmetry.space_group_name_H-M   'P 1'
#
loop_
_entity.id
_entity.type
_entity.pdbx_description
1 polymer ?
#
loop_
_entity_poly.entity_id
_entity_poly.type
_entity_poly.pdbx_seq_one_letter_code
_entity_poly.pdbx_strand_id
1 'polypeptide(L)'
;MAWIKRKFGDQIVLILHAKVAQKSYGNEKRFFCPSPCVYLMGSGWKKIKEHMKHDGCSEQESSLCAFIGIGNSDQEMQQLNLEGKNCCTAKTLYISDSDKQKPFMLSVKMFCGNSDDIGVFLSKWIKVISKPSKKKPSLKNADLCIASGTKVALCNQLQSQTVSTRYLHVEGGNFHASSQQWGAFYINLLDDDESEGEEFTDTERMYLCLSQKRVIQLQATPFPKEQNKEIINDGASWTIVSTRKAEYTFYERMGPVLALVMPAPAVESFQLNGEYARCRPRCFCIPRRLEIGLATSPGFSNFGPK
;
A
#
# COMPACT_ATOMS: atom_id res chain seq x y z
N MET A 1 7.77 13.81 -28.43
CA MET A 1 8.00 12.56 -29.18
C MET A 1 8.87 11.52 -28.45
N ALA A 2 9.88 11.88 -27.62
CA ALA A 2 10.81 10.90 -27.04
C ALA A 2 10.36 10.12 -25.77
N TRP A 3 9.32 10.59 -25.05
CA TRP A 3 8.98 10.13 -23.69
C TRP A 3 7.88 9.04 -23.64
N ILE A 4 6.95 9.03 -24.61
CA ILE A 4 5.91 7.97 -24.72
C ILE A 4 6.55 6.59 -24.92
N LYS A 5 7.78 6.53 -25.47
CA LYS A 5 8.52 5.27 -25.66
C LYS A 5 9.48 4.91 -24.52
N ARG A 6 9.66 5.76 -23.50
CA ARG A 6 10.68 5.56 -22.45
C ARG A 6 10.22 6.12 -21.10
N LYS A 7 9.87 5.24 -20.15
CA LYS A 7 9.66 5.52 -18.70
C LYS A 7 10.94 6.00 -17.96
N PHE A 8 11.85 6.70 -18.64
CA PHE A 8 13.15 7.09 -18.09
C PHE A 8 13.03 8.37 -17.26
N GLY A 9 12.40 8.30 -16.09
CA GLY A 9 12.46 9.39 -15.12
C GLY A 9 11.26 9.60 -14.22
N ASP A 10 10.26 8.71 -14.25
CA ASP A 10 9.09 8.84 -13.38
C ASP A 10 9.49 8.82 -11.91
N GLN A 11 8.82 9.66 -11.12
CA GLN A 11 8.83 9.65 -9.67
C GLN A 11 7.53 9.03 -9.22
N ILE A 12 7.65 7.92 -8.50
CA ILE A 12 6.50 7.16 -8.03
C ILE A 12 6.48 7.16 -6.51
N VAL A 13 5.37 7.61 -5.92
CA VAL A 13 5.06 7.46 -4.49
C VAL A 13 3.99 6.38 -4.33
N LEU A 14 4.31 5.35 -3.56
CA LEU A 14 3.40 4.26 -3.23
C LEU A 14 3.05 4.30 -1.76
N ILE A 15 1.76 4.24 -1.42
CA ILE A 15 1.28 4.08 -0.06
C ILE A 15 0.57 2.73 0.04
N LEU A 16 1.17 1.79 0.75
CA LEU A 16 0.59 0.49 1.08
C LEU A 16 0.03 0.51 2.51
N HIS A 17 -1.20 0.06 2.69
CA HIS A 17 -1.85 0.05 4.00
C HIS A 17 -2.98 -0.98 4.07
N ALA A 18 -3.43 -1.31 5.28
CA ALA A 18 -4.62 -2.11 5.51
C ALA A 18 -5.91 -1.33 5.10
N LYS A 19 -6.93 -2.06 4.64
CA LYS A 19 -8.26 -1.50 4.31
C LYS A 19 -9.04 -1.08 5.56
N VAL A 20 -8.69 -1.64 6.72
CA VAL A 20 -9.34 -1.40 8.01
C VAL A 20 -8.31 -1.05 9.08
N ALA A 21 -8.73 -0.30 10.08
CA ALA A 21 -7.93 0.00 11.27
C ALA A 21 -8.77 -0.21 12.53
N GLN A 22 -8.19 -0.87 13.53
CA GLN A 22 -8.84 -1.03 14.83
C GLN A 22 -8.61 0.23 15.68
N LYS A 23 -9.68 0.82 16.20
CA LYS A 23 -9.56 1.97 17.10
C LYS A 23 -9.01 1.56 18.47
N SER A 24 -8.26 2.48 19.06
CA SER A 24 -7.75 2.39 20.42
C SER A 24 -8.76 2.98 21.40
N TYR A 25 -8.82 2.48 22.63
CA TYR A 25 -9.81 2.93 23.62
C TYR A 25 -9.11 3.54 24.83
N GLY A 26 -9.53 4.74 25.23
CA GLY A 26 -8.93 5.43 26.37
C GLY A 26 -7.44 5.69 26.13
N ASN A 27 -6.59 5.16 27.03
CA ASN A 27 -5.13 5.34 26.95
C ASN A 27 -4.40 4.20 26.22
N GLU A 28 -5.10 3.13 25.81
CA GLU A 28 -4.51 2.05 25.00
C GLU A 28 -4.06 2.62 23.65
N LYS A 29 -2.96 2.10 23.08
CA LYS A 29 -2.53 2.40 21.71
C LYS A 29 -2.49 1.12 20.88
N ARG A 30 -3.47 0.95 20.00
CA ARG A 30 -3.53 -0.15 19.02
C ARG A 30 -2.95 0.35 17.71
N PHE A 31 -1.68 0.05 17.50
CA PHE A 31 -1.01 0.44 16.27
C PHE A 31 -1.59 -0.29 15.06
N PHE A 32 -1.57 0.38 13.91
CA PHE A 32 -2.05 -0.21 12.65
C PHE A 32 -1.20 -1.42 12.26
N CYS A 33 -1.88 -2.51 11.92
CA CYS A 33 -1.28 -3.79 11.57
C CYS A 33 -1.92 -4.36 10.28
N PRO A 34 -1.15 -4.59 9.21
CA PRO A 34 0.27 -4.23 9.07
C PRO A 34 0.47 -2.71 9.09
N SER A 35 1.67 -2.28 9.52
CA SER A 35 2.02 -0.86 9.56
C SER A 35 2.03 -0.27 8.14
N PRO A 36 1.44 0.92 7.91
CA PRO A 36 1.47 1.55 6.60
C PRO A 36 2.90 1.76 6.10
N CYS A 37 3.13 1.53 4.82
CA CYS A 37 4.43 1.65 4.18
C CYS A 37 4.37 2.66 3.04
N VAL A 38 5.40 3.50 2.95
CA VAL A 38 5.61 4.41 1.83
C VAL A 38 6.80 3.91 1.03
N TYR A 39 6.65 3.76 -0.29
CA TYR A 39 7.73 3.40 -1.21
C TYR A 39 7.96 4.52 -2.22
N LEU A 40 9.24 4.74 -2.53
CA LEU A 40 9.70 5.64 -3.57
C LEU A 40 10.30 4.79 -4.68
N MET A 41 9.65 4.82 -5.84
CA MET A 41 10.03 4.02 -7.00
C MET A 41 10.26 4.91 -8.21
N GLY A 42 10.95 4.37 -9.21
CA GLY A 42 11.29 5.09 -10.43
C GLY A 42 12.62 5.82 -10.33
N SER A 43 13.28 5.96 -11.48
CA SER A 43 14.61 6.58 -11.57
C SER A 43 14.58 8.09 -11.40
N GLY A 44 13.40 8.71 -11.39
CA GLY A 44 13.23 10.15 -11.21
C GLY A 44 13.77 10.67 -9.88
N TRP A 45 13.59 9.92 -8.79
CA TRP A 45 14.09 10.30 -7.46
C TRP A 45 15.61 10.45 -7.43
N LYS A 46 16.33 9.55 -8.09
CA LYS A 46 17.80 9.63 -8.21
C LYS A 46 18.22 10.84 -9.05
N LYS A 47 17.51 11.11 -10.15
CA LYS A 47 17.79 12.24 -11.05
C LYS A 47 17.61 13.60 -10.36
N ILE A 48 16.56 13.77 -9.56
CA ILE A 48 16.36 15.00 -8.78
C ILE A 48 17.52 15.21 -7.82
N LYS A 49 17.90 14.16 -7.10
CA LYS A 49 19.02 14.24 -6.16
C LYS A 49 20.32 14.63 -6.87
N GLU A 50 20.58 14.09 -8.06
CA GLU A 50 21.75 14.43 -8.88
C GLU A 50 21.69 15.86 -9.42
N HIS A 51 20.52 16.34 -9.84
CA HIS A 51 20.32 17.70 -10.33
C HIS A 51 20.58 18.73 -9.23
N MET A 52 20.02 18.53 -8.04
CA MET A 52 20.25 19.42 -6.89
C MET A 52 21.74 19.49 -6.51
N LYS A 53 22.46 18.37 -6.58
CA LYS A 53 23.91 18.36 -6.32
C LYS A 53 24.69 19.12 -7.38
N HIS A 54 24.28 19.03 -8.65
CA HIS A 54 24.89 19.80 -9.72
C HIS A 54 24.67 21.31 -9.55
N ASP A 55 23.53 21.70 -9.00
CA ASP A 55 23.20 23.10 -8.68
C ASP A 55 23.87 23.61 -7.38
N GLY A 56 24.73 22.78 -6.76
CA GLY A 56 25.52 23.15 -5.59
C GLY A 56 24.85 22.89 -4.24
N CYS A 57 23.69 22.23 -4.20
CA CYS A 57 23.06 21.83 -2.93
C CYS A 57 23.88 20.75 -2.22
N SER A 58 23.95 20.85 -0.90
CA SER A 58 24.55 19.85 -0.02
C SER A 58 23.78 18.52 -0.02
N GLU A 59 24.37 17.47 0.56
CA GLU A 59 23.67 16.18 0.77
C GLU A 59 22.44 16.32 1.68
N GLN A 60 22.48 17.27 2.63
CA GLN A 60 21.35 17.53 3.54
C GLN A 60 20.20 18.22 2.80
N GLU A 61 20.50 19.21 1.96
CA GLU A 61 19.50 19.93 1.16
C GLU A 61 18.86 19.06 0.08
N SER A 62 19.64 18.13 -0.50
CA SER A 62 19.17 17.14 -1.47
C SER A 62 18.59 15.87 -0.83
N SER A 63 18.47 15.84 0.51
CA SER A 63 17.81 14.75 1.22
C SER A 63 16.29 14.87 1.12
N LEU A 64 15.60 13.75 1.32
CA LEU A 64 14.15 13.68 1.20
C LEU A 64 13.54 13.44 2.57
N CYS A 65 12.62 14.30 2.96
CA CYS A 65 11.88 14.22 4.20
C CYS A 65 10.42 13.87 3.89
N ALA A 66 9.87 12.91 4.63
CA ALA A 66 8.46 12.57 4.54
C ALA A 66 7.84 12.44 5.93
N PHE A 67 6.58 12.84 6.05
CA PHE A 67 5.80 12.80 7.27
C PHE A 67 4.46 12.13 6.98
N ILE A 68 3.99 11.28 7.88
CA ILE A 68 2.73 10.57 7.73
C ILE A 68 1.80 10.83 8.90
N GLY A 69 0.53 11.10 8.62
CA GLY A 69 -0.50 11.31 9.63
C GLY A 69 -1.84 10.72 9.23
N ILE A 70 -2.78 10.69 10.17
CA ILE A 70 -4.15 10.19 9.96
C ILE A 70 -5.14 11.27 9.46
N GLY A 71 -4.66 12.49 9.21
CA GLY A 71 -5.48 13.60 8.70
C GLY A 71 -6.29 14.36 9.76
N ASN A 72 -6.09 14.05 11.05
CA ASN A 72 -6.66 14.80 12.17
C ASN A 72 -5.65 15.84 12.68
N SER A 73 -6.11 17.03 13.07
CA SER A 73 -5.29 18.13 13.62
C SER A 73 -4.68 17.81 14.97
N ASP A 74 -5.28 16.90 15.73
CA ASP A 74 -4.91 16.65 17.14
C ASP A 74 -3.71 15.71 17.29
N GLN A 75 -3.33 15.00 16.22
CA GLN A 75 -2.20 14.08 16.21
C GLN A 75 -1.11 14.57 15.28
N GLU A 76 0.08 14.80 15.83
CA GLU A 76 1.26 15.19 15.06
C GLU A 76 1.61 14.14 14.00
N MET A 77 2.09 14.62 12.84
CA MET A 77 2.57 13.74 11.80
C MET A 77 3.88 13.08 12.23
N GLN A 78 3.99 11.77 11.99
CA GLN A 78 5.19 11.01 12.26
C GLN A 78 6.20 11.18 11.12
N GLN A 79 7.45 11.51 11.44
CA GLN A 79 8.54 11.51 10.45
C GLN A 79 8.84 10.08 9.97
N LEU A 80 8.98 9.92 8.66
CA LEU A 80 9.42 8.72 7.98
C LEU A 80 10.90 8.86 7.65
N ASN A 81 11.73 7.94 8.14
CA ASN A 81 13.14 7.89 7.79
C ASN A 81 13.32 7.18 6.43
N LEU A 82 13.60 7.97 5.39
CA LEU A 82 13.84 7.51 4.01
C LEU A 82 15.33 7.50 3.64
N GLU A 83 16.24 7.81 4.58
CA GLU A 83 17.67 7.95 4.27
C GLU A 83 18.27 6.63 3.80
N GLY A 84 18.72 6.62 2.54
CA GLY A 84 19.34 5.45 1.89
C GLY A 84 18.38 4.29 1.62
N LYS A 85 17.06 4.47 1.82
CA LYS A 85 16.05 3.41 1.64
C LYS A 85 14.95 3.87 0.69
N ASN A 86 14.55 2.97 -0.21
CA ASN A 86 13.43 3.22 -1.11
C ASN A 86 12.06 3.00 -0.43
N CYS A 87 12.03 2.64 0.86
CA CYS A 87 10.78 2.46 1.60
C CYS A 87 10.93 2.77 3.09
N CYS A 88 9.83 3.24 3.71
CA CYS A 88 9.72 3.44 5.14
C CYS A 88 8.36 2.95 5.67
N THR A 89 8.31 2.57 6.94
CA THR A 89 7.10 2.02 7.60
C THR A 89 6.69 2.87 8.79
N ALA A 90 5.41 3.19 8.91
CA ALA A 90 4.84 3.99 9.98
C ALA A 90 4.33 3.08 11.12
N LYS A 91 5.22 2.69 12.03
CA LYS A 91 4.95 1.62 13.02
C LYS A 91 4.08 2.06 14.20
N THR A 92 3.96 3.36 14.43
CA THR A 92 3.35 3.91 15.65
C THR A 92 2.06 4.69 15.38
N LEU A 93 1.49 4.55 14.19
CA LEU A 93 0.19 5.14 13.86
C LEU A 93 -0.93 4.35 14.53
N TYR A 94 -1.86 5.06 15.14
CA TYR A 94 -3.07 4.54 15.78
C TYR A 94 -4.19 5.59 15.61
N ILE A 95 -5.44 5.18 15.83
CA ILE A 95 -6.59 6.10 15.90
C ILE A 95 -7.29 5.91 17.25
N SER A 96 -7.63 7.01 17.91
CA SER A 96 -8.32 7.00 19.21
C SER A 96 -9.84 6.84 19.04
N ASP A 97 -10.53 6.40 20.08
CA ASP A 97 -11.99 6.31 20.10
C ASP A 97 -12.68 7.66 20.28
N SER A 98 -11.93 8.69 20.70
CA SER A 98 -12.36 10.08 20.66
C SER A 98 -12.50 10.61 19.22
N ASP A 99 -11.78 10.00 18.27
CA ASP A 99 -11.86 10.38 16.87
C ASP A 99 -13.19 9.93 16.26
N LYS A 100 -14.02 10.92 15.91
CA LYS A 100 -15.34 10.71 15.31
C LYS A 100 -15.28 10.50 13.80
N GLN A 101 -14.12 10.68 13.16
CA GLN A 101 -13.97 10.54 11.71
C GLN A 101 -14.10 9.07 11.29
N LYS A 102 -15.08 8.78 10.44
CA LYS A 102 -15.27 7.45 9.86
C LYS A 102 -15.84 7.57 8.45
N PRO A 103 -15.17 7.05 7.40
CA PRO A 103 -13.77 6.56 7.29
C PRO A 103 -12.72 7.69 7.25
N PHE A 104 -11.42 7.36 7.29
CA PHE A 104 -10.30 8.32 7.17
C PHE A 104 -9.29 7.93 6.08
N MET A 105 -8.35 8.82 5.73
CA MET A 105 -7.21 8.55 4.84
C MET A 105 -5.90 8.93 5.54
N LEU A 106 -4.83 8.21 5.25
CA LEU A 106 -3.49 8.64 5.63
C LEU A 106 -3.06 9.78 4.72
N SER A 107 -2.32 10.72 5.26
CA SER A 107 -1.72 11.84 4.55
C SER A 107 -0.21 11.75 4.67
N VAL A 108 0.48 11.65 3.54
CA VAL A 108 1.95 11.64 3.45
C VAL A 108 2.40 12.97 2.86
N LYS A 109 2.99 13.83 3.68
CA LYS A 109 3.58 15.10 3.24
C LYS A 109 5.06 14.91 2.98
N MET A 110 5.55 15.38 1.83
CA MET A 110 6.95 15.20 1.42
C MET A 110 7.58 16.54 1.04
N PHE A 111 8.84 16.71 1.41
CA PHE A 111 9.64 17.89 1.07
C PHE A 111 11.12 17.51 0.93
N CYS A 112 11.84 18.31 0.14
CA CYS A 112 13.29 18.22 0.05
C CYS A 112 13.95 18.91 1.25
N GLY A 113 15.19 18.58 1.57
CA GLY A 113 15.91 19.13 2.72
C GLY A 113 16.13 20.65 2.65
N ASN A 114 16.13 21.22 1.44
CA ASN A 114 16.10 22.66 1.19
C ASN A 114 14.71 23.32 1.45
N SER A 115 13.75 22.57 1.99
CA SER A 115 12.36 22.98 2.24
C SER A 115 11.47 23.13 1.00
N ASP A 116 11.91 22.68 -0.18
CA ASP A 116 11.04 22.62 -1.36
C ASP A 116 9.93 21.59 -1.14
N ASP A 117 8.68 22.03 -1.25
CA ASP A 117 7.51 21.19 -1.05
C ASP A 117 7.25 20.31 -2.28
N ILE A 118 7.29 18.99 -2.10
CA ILE A 118 6.96 18.03 -3.16
C ILE A 118 5.43 17.84 -3.22
N GLY A 119 4.78 17.88 -2.05
CA GLY A 119 3.33 17.82 -1.92
C GLY A 119 2.84 16.79 -0.92
N VAL A 120 1.50 16.61 -0.94
CA VAL A 120 0.75 15.77 -0.01
C VAL A 120 0.05 14.64 -0.76
N PHE A 121 0.36 13.40 -0.41
CA PHE A 121 -0.16 12.18 -1.02
C PHE A 121 -1.12 11.47 -0.06
N LEU A 122 -2.35 11.22 -0.52
CA LEU A 122 -3.38 10.57 0.30
C LEU A 122 -3.41 9.06 0.09
N SER A 123 -3.66 8.28 1.13
CA SER A 123 -3.97 6.86 0.97
C SER A 123 -5.38 6.65 0.40
N LYS A 124 -5.78 5.39 0.21
CA LYS A 124 -7.20 5.08 0.04
C LYS A 124 -7.90 5.13 1.39
N TRP A 125 -9.23 5.27 1.38
CA TRP A 125 -10.06 5.22 2.57
C TRP A 125 -9.81 3.96 3.40
N ILE A 126 -9.65 4.17 4.72
CA ILE A 126 -9.48 3.17 5.76
C ILE A 126 -10.72 3.19 6.65
N LYS A 127 -11.36 2.02 6.80
CA LYS A 127 -12.55 1.87 7.64
C LYS A 127 -12.14 1.61 9.08
N VAL A 128 -12.65 2.41 10.00
CA VAL A 128 -12.41 2.25 11.45
C VAL A 128 -13.34 1.16 12.01
N ILE A 129 -12.78 0.19 12.72
CA ILE A 129 -13.52 -0.89 13.39
C ILE A 129 -13.24 -0.90 14.89
N SER A 130 -14.18 -1.37 15.71
CA SER A 130 -14.02 -1.52 17.16
C SER A 130 -13.19 -2.74 17.52
N LYS A 131 -13.62 -3.91 17.03
CA LYS A 131 -12.98 -5.22 17.15
C LYS A 131 -13.44 -6.10 15.97
N PRO A 132 -12.64 -7.09 15.54
CA PRO A 132 -13.11 -8.11 14.62
C PRO A 132 -14.36 -8.84 15.17
N SER A 133 -15.35 -9.09 14.31
CA SER A 133 -16.56 -9.82 14.71
C SER A 133 -16.24 -11.31 14.90
N LYS A 134 -16.71 -11.89 16.02
CA LYS A 134 -16.70 -13.34 16.24
C LYS A 134 -17.92 -14.04 15.63
N LYS A 135 -18.95 -13.28 15.22
CA LYS A 135 -20.16 -13.84 14.58
C LYS A 135 -19.85 -14.20 13.14
N LYS A 136 -20.53 -15.24 12.63
CA LYS A 136 -20.50 -15.61 11.22
C LYS A 136 -20.74 -14.34 10.37
N PRO A 137 -19.85 -14.03 9.41
CA PRO A 137 -20.00 -12.85 8.58
C PRO A 137 -21.30 -12.97 7.78
N SER A 138 -22.08 -11.90 7.77
CA SER A 138 -23.25 -11.79 6.90
C SER A 138 -22.85 -11.11 5.61
N LEU A 139 -23.35 -11.59 4.48
CA LEU A 139 -23.19 -10.95 3.17
C LEU A 139 -23.75 -9.51 3.14
N LYS A 140 -24.63 -9.15 4.09
CA LYS A 140 -25.08 -7.76 4.27
C LYS A 140 -23.95 -6.80 4.64
N ASN A 141 -22.83 -7.31 5.18
CA ASN A 141 -21.62 -6.55 5.51
C ASN A 141 -20.45 -6.90 4.57
N ALA A 142 -20.70 -6.94 3.25
CA ALA A 142 -19.71 -7.30 2.24
C ALA A 142 -18.39 -6.51 2.31
N ASP A 143 -18.40 -5.30 2.85
CA ASP A 143 -17.20 -4.48 3.07
C ASP A 143 -16.08 -5.16 3.87
N LEU A 144 -16.47 -6.04 4.81
CA LEU A 144 -15.57 -6.76 5.72
C LEU A 144 -15.25 -8.18 5.22
N CYS A 145 -15.85 -8.60 4.11
CA CYS A 145 -15.50 -9.85 3.43
C CYS A 145 -14.24 -9.63 2.56
N ILE A 146 -13.54 -10.74 2.31
CA ILE A 146 -12.39 -10.80 1.39
C ILE A 146 -12.90 -11.45 0.11
N ALA A 147 -12.86 -10.70 -1.00
CA ALA A 147 -13.28 -11.21 -2.30
C ALA A 147 -12.10 -11.88 -3.03
N SER A 148 -12.38 -12.89 -3.85
CA SER A 148 -11.41 -13.48 -4.78
C SER A 148 -10.79 -12.39 -5.68
N GLY A 149 -9.51 -12.52 -6.00
CA GLY A 149 -8.74 -11.56 -6.79
C GLY A 149 -8.34 -10.28 -6.02
N THR A 150 -8.65 -10.17 -4.73
CA THR A 150 -8.22 -9.02 -3.91
C THR A 150 -6.89 -9.28 -3.19
N LYS A 151 -6.26 -8.21 -2.71
CA LYS A 151 -4.98 -8.30 -2.00
C LYS A 151 -5.17 -8.39 -0.49
N VAL A 152 -4.38 -9.25 0.14
CA VAL A 152 -4.33 -9.45 1.58
C VAL A 152 -2.90 -9.41 2.09
N ALA A 153 -2.74 -9.11 3.36
CA ALA A 153 -1.52 -9.32 4.11
C ALA A 153 -1.79 -10.38 5.19
N LEU A 154 -0.76 -11.16 5.50
CA LEU A 154 -0.78 -12.20 6.52
C LEU A 154 0.25 -11.85 7.59
N CYS A 155 -0.18 -11.88 8.85
CA CYS A 155 0.72 -11.71 9.98
C CYS A 155 0.51 -12.79 11.05
N ASN A 156 1.60 -13.21 11.67
CA ASN A 156 1.60 -14.04 12.85
C ASN A 156 2.04 -13.18 14.04
N GLN A 157 1.28 -13.24 15.13
CA GLN A 157 1.60 -12.53 16.37
C GLN A 157 1.61 -13.52 17.52
N LEU A 158 2.79 -14.09 17.79
CA LEU A 158 2.97 -15.08 18.85
C LEU A 158 2.62 -14.46 20.22
N GLN A 159 1.72 -15.11 20.95
CA GLN A 159 1.27 -14.71 22.30
C GLN A 159 0.76 -13.27 22.41
N SER A 160 0.23 -12.69 21.32
CA SER A 160 -0.25 -11.29 21.30
C SER A 160 0.83 -10.24 21.62
N GLN A 161 2.12 -10.55 21.43
CA GLN A 161 3.21 -9.61 21.67
C GLN A 161 3.57 -8.83 20.40
N THR A 162 3.62 -7.49 20.45
CA THR A 162 3.87 -6.67 19.24
C THR A 162 5.29 -6.85 18.68
N VAL A 163 6.27 -7.19 19.51
CA VAL A 163 7.67 -7.41 19.09
C VAL A 163 7.84 -8.76 18.37
N SER A 164 6.96 -9.72 18.65
CA SER A 164 6.97 -11.03 18.02
C SER A 164 6.27 -11.04 16.66
N THR A 165 5.55 -9.97 16.29
CA THR A 165 4.83 -9.90 15.01
C THR A 165 5.77 -10.16 13.85
N ARG A 166 5.38 -11.11 13.00
CA ARG A 166 6.01 -11.39 11.71
C ARG A 166 4.98 -11.32 10.62
N TYR A 167 5.40 -10.85 9.46
CA TYR A 167 4.56 -10.73 8.28
C TYR A 167 5.09 -11.66 7.20
N LEU A 168 4.18 -12.30 6.48
CA LEU A 168 4.55 -13.03 5.29
C LEU A 168 5.09 -12.03 4.25
N HIS A 169 6.29 -12.29 3.72
CA HIS A 169 6.96 -11.44 2.75
C HIS A 169 7.79 -12.30 1.79
N VAL A 170 8.12 -11.76 0.63
CA VAL A 170 8.94 -12.44 -0.39
C VAL A 170 10.22 -11.65 -0.59
N GLU A 171 11.36 -12.32 -0.44
CA GLU A 171 12.69 -11.74 -0.64
C GLU A 171 13.57 -12.82 -1.26
N GLY A 172 14.36 -12.46 -2.28
CA GLY A 172 15.23 -13.42 -2.98
C GLY A 172 14.47 -14.62 -3.58
N GLY A 173 13.24 -14.38 -4.07
CA GLY A 173 12.39 -15.43 -4.65
C GLY A 173 11.74 -16.38 -3.64
N ASN A 174 11.97 -16.22 -2.34
CA ASN A 174 11.48 -17.13 -1.31
C ASN A 174 10.53 -16.45 -0.33
N PHE A 175 9.53 -17.22 0.13
CA PHE A 175 8.71 -16.81 1.26
C PHE A 175 9.52 -16.84 2.55
N HIS A 176 9.42 -15.75 3.31
CA HIS A 176 9.98 -15.66 4.65
C HIS A 176 9.06 -14.82 5.53
N ALA A 177 9.38 -14.78 6.81
CA ALA A 177 8.61 -14.05 7.79
C ALA A 177 9.42 -12.86 8.29
N SER A 178 9.06 -11.67 7.81
CA SER A 178 9.78 -10.43 8.10
C SER A 178 9.19 -9.72 9.32
N SER A 179 10.04 -9.10 10.13
CA SER A 179 9.63 -8.19 11.22
C SER A 179 9.56 -6.73 10.80
N GLN A 180 9.96 -6.41 9.57
CA GLN A 180 10.11 -5.03 9.08
C GLN A 180 9.24 -4.73 7.86
N GLN A 181 9.03 -5.72 7.00
CA GLN A 181 8.30 -5.60 5.75
C GLN A 181 7.16 -6.61 5.72
N TRP A 182 6.17 -6.38 4.87
CA TRP A 182 5.04 -7.26 4.70
C TRP A 182 4.64 -7.29 3.22
N GLY A 183 4.23 -8.47 2.75
CA GLY A 183 3.78 -8.67 1.38
C GLY A 183 2.27 -8.44 1.23
N ALA A 184 1.87 -7.97 0.05
CA ALA A 184 0.47 -7.91 -0.37
C ALA A 184 0.23 -8.99 -1.44
N PHE A 185 -0.47 -10.05 -1.07
CA PHE A 185 -0.69 -11.23 -1.89
C PHE A 185 -2.11 -11.24 -2.46
N TYR A 186 -2.25 -11.64 -3.72
CA TYR A 186 -3.58 -11.93 -4.26
C TYR A 186 -4.10 -13.22 -3.65
N ILE A 187 -5.36 -13.22 -3.23
CA ILE A 187 -6.07 -14.43 -2.81
C ILE A 187 -7.12 -14.75 -3.86
N ASN A 188 -7.01 -15.93 -4.46
CA ASN A 188 -7.92 -16.40 -5.49
C ASN A 188 -8.69 -17.61 -4.95
N LEU A 189 -9.99 -17.63 -5.20
CA LEU A 189 -10.81 -18.82 -5.07
C LEU A 189 -10.59 -19.68 -6.32
N LEU A 190 -10.24 -20.95 -6.13
CA LEU A 190 -10.09 -21.94 -7.19
C LEU A 190 -11.29 -22.88 -7.12
N ASP A 191 -11.69 -23.43 -8.27
CA ASP A 191 -12.71 -24.47 -8.33
C ASP A 191 -12.09 -25.82 -7.93
N ASP A 192 -12.89 -26.71 -7.33
CA ASP A 192 -12.40 -28.00 -6.81
C ASP A 192 -11.79 -28.90 -7.91
N ASP A 193 -12.14 -28.66 -9.19
CA ASP A 193 -11.69 -29.42 -10.35
C ASP A 193 -10.44 -28.82 -11.04
N GLU A 194 -9.93 -27.65 -10.61
CA GLU A 194 -8.70 -27.08 -11.19
C GLU A 194 -7.48 -27.89 -10.74
N SER A 195 -6.79 -28.49 -11.71
CA SER A 195 -5.52 -29.20 -11.46
C SER A 195 -4.49 -28.24 -10.86
N GLU A 196 -3.98 -28.58 -9.67
CA GLU A 196 -2.92 -27.81 -9.01
C GLU A 196 -1.74 -27.61 -9.96
N GLY A 197 -1.20 -26.39 -10.02
CA GLY A 197 0.00 -26.09 -10.81
C GLY A 197 1.19 -26.94 -10.36
N GLU A 198 2.18 -27.08 -11.25
CA GLU A 198 3.43 -27.81 -10.99
C GLU A 198 3.98 -27.39 -9.61
N GLU A 199 4.12 -28.35 -8.67
CA GLU A 199 4.84 -28.24 -7.39
C GLU A 199 4.04 -28.05 -6.07
N PHE A 200 2.72 -28.30 -6.02
CA PHE A 200 2.06 -28.62 -4.74
C PHE A 200 1.67 -30.10 -4.71
N THR A 201 2.27 -30.85 -3.79
CA THR A 201 1.75 -32.15 -3.41
C THR A 201 0.71 -31.91 -2.32
N ASP A 202 -0.53 -32.32 -2.55
CA ASP A 202 -1.55 -32.40 -1.51
C ASP A 202 -1.00 -33.29 -0.40
N THR A 203 -0.50 -32.64 0.65
CA THR A 203 0.19 -33.29 1.74
C THR A 203 -0.75 -33.22 2.93
N GLU A 204 -1.35 -34.37 3.24
CA GLU A 204 -2.37 -34.47 4.28
C GLU A 204 -1.91 -33.76 5.57
N ARG A 205 -2.72 -32.81 6.02
CA ARG A 205 -2.55 -32.06 7.29
C ARG A 205 -1.28 -31.23 7.38
N MET A 206 -0.68 -30.83 6.26
CA MET A 206 0.45 -29.90 6.26
C MET A 206 -0.03 -28.45 6.24
N TYR A 207 0.42 -27.66 7.21
CA TYR A 207 0.06 -26.26 7.34
C TYR A 207 1.25 -25.35 7.13
N LEU A 208 1.00 -24.18 6.54
CA LEU A 208 1.97 -23.09 6.42
C LEU A 208 2.33 -22.56 7.81
N CYS A 209 3.54 -22.87 8.28
CA CYS A 209 3.98 -22.55 9.63
C CYS A 209 5.20 -21.64 9.62
N LEU A 210 5.15 -20.63 10.49
CA LEU A 210 6.30 -19.83 10.87
C LEU A 210 7.21 -20.62 11.82
N SER A 211 8.48 -20.76 11.43
CA SER A 211 9.54 -21.22 12.32
C SER A 211 10.69 -20.20 12.31
N GLN A 212 10.77 -19.41 13.38
CA GLN A 212 11.69 -18.28 13.55
C GLN A 212 11.51 -17.18 12.48
N LYS A 213 12.26 -17.26 11.38
CA LYS A 213 12.19 -16.36 10.21
C LYS A 213 11.81 -17.10 8.91
N ARG A 214 11.72 -18.42 8.97
CA ARG A 214 11.44 -19.29 7.82
C ARG A 214 9.96 -19.65 7.78
N VAL A 215 9.48 -19.80 6.57
CA VAL A 215 8.17 -20.36 6.29
C VAL A 215 8.40 -21.82 5.91
N ILE A 216 7.79 -22.73 6.66
CA ILE A 216 7.91 -24.18 6.48
C ILE A 216 6.52 -24.79 6.43
N GLN A 217 6.42 -26.03 5.94
CA GLN A 217 5.25 -26.85 6.16
C GLN A 217 5.42 -27.62 7.47
N LEU A 218 4.38 -27.65 8.31
CA LEU A 218 4.37 -28.41 9.55
C LEU A 218 3.08 -29.21 9.64
N GLN A 219 3.22 -30.49 9.98
CA GLN A 219 2.10 -31.40 10.11
C GLN A 219 1.30 -31.09 11.39
N ALA A 220 -0.03 -31.04 11.28
CA ALA A 220 -0.92 -30.92 12.41
C ALA A 220 -1.19 -32.28 13.08
N THR A 221 -1.51 -32.24 14.37
CA THR A 221 -1.86 -33.43 15.14
C THR A 221 -3.39 -33.54 15.25
N PRO A 222 -4.02 -34.68 14.92
CA PRO A 222 -5.47 -34.82 15.06
C PRO A 222 -5.91 -34.67 16.52
N PHE A 223 -7.04 -34.00 16.76
CA PHE A 223 -7.54 -33.78 18.12
C PHE A 223 -8.25 -35.05 18.64
N PRO A 224 -7.83 -35.64 19.79
CA PRO A 224 -8.31 -36.96 20.21
C PRO A 224 -9.82 -37.10 20.44
N LYS A 225 -10.52 -36.00 20.76
CA LYS A 225 -11.94 -36.01 21.15
C LYS A 225 -12.90 -35.56 20.05
N GLU A 226 -12.41 -34.95 18.98
CA GLU A 226 -13.23 -34.41 17.89
C GLU A 226 -12.51 -34.60 16.56
N GLN A 227 -13.04 -35.47 15.70
CA GLN A 227 -12.41 -35.84 14.43
C GLN A 227 -12.31 -34.69 13.41
N ASN A 228 -13.12 -33.65 13.56
CA ASN A 228 -13.13 -32.46 12.69
C ASN A 228 -12.20 -31.34 13.19
N LYS A 229 -11.33 -31.63 14.17
CA LYS A 229 -10.39 -30.66 14.72
C LYS A 229 -8.98 -31.21 14.69
N GLU A 230 -8.05 -30.30 14.42
CA GLU A 230 -6.62 -30.56 14.43
C GLU A 230 -5.92 -29.54 15.33
N ILE A 231 -4.85 -29.98 15.99
CA ILE A 231 -3.98 -29.17 16.80
C ILE A 231 -2.87 -28.67 15.89
N ILE A 232 -2.84 -27.35 15.69
CA ILE A 232 -1.82 -26.67 14.90
C ILE A 232 -0.83 -25.95 15.82
N ASN A 233 0.37 -25.70 15.32
CA ASN A 233 1.37 -24.87 16.01
C ASN A 233 0.93 -23.39 16.00
N ASP A 234 1.31 -22.62 17.03
CA ASP A 234 1.05 -21.18 17.07
C ASP A 234 1.61 -20.44 15.84
N GLY A 235 2.73 -20.91 15.29
CA GLY A 235 3.34 -20.39 14.07
C GLY A 235 2.52 -20.65 12.81
N ALA A 236 1.57 -21.58 12.83
CA ALA A 236 0.64 -21.85 11.73
C ALA A 236 -0.65 -21.01 11.80
N SER A 237 -0.83 -20.21 12.86
CA SER A 237 -1.96 -19.30 13.00
C SER A 237 -1.64 -17.94 12.36
N TRP A 238 -2.39 -17.58 11.30
CA TRP A 238 -2.19 -16.32 10.59
C TRP A 238 -3.42 -15.42 10.70
N THR A 239 -3.19 -14.14 11.02
CA THR A 239 -4.20 -13.10 10.90
C THR A 239 -4.17 -12.54 9.49
N ILE A 240 -5.34 -12.53 8.84
CA ILE A 240 -5.53 -12.03 7.48
C ILE A 240 -6.21 -10.66 7.50
N VAL A 241 -5.75 -9.76 6.63
CA VAL A 241 -6.35 -8.44 6.45
C VAL A 241 -6.24 -7.98 5.00
N SER A 242 -7.34 -7.47 4.44
CA SER A 242 -7.31 -6.87 3.10
C SER A 242 -6.45 -5.61 3.08
N THR A 243 -5.67 -5.44 2.01
CA THR A 243 -4.78 -4.29 1.84
C THR A 243 -5.16 -3.46 0.64
N ARG A 244 -4.70 -2.21 0.63
CA ARG A 244 -4.90 -1.25 -0.45
C ARG A 244 -3.59 -0.56 -0.79
N LYS A 245 -3.55 -0.04 -2.02
CA LYS A 245 -2.43 0.67 -2.61
C LYS A 245 -2.93 2.00 -3.17
N ALA A 246 -2.31 3.10 -2.77
CA ALA A 246 -2.38 4.37 -3.50
C ALA A 246 -1.05 4.58 -4.22
N GLU A 247 -1.10 4.88 -5.51
CA GLU A 247 0.08 5.08 -6.34
C GLU A 247 -0.06 6.44 -7.04
N TYR A 248 0.99 7.23 -6.94
CA TYR A 248 1.12 8.53 -7.58
C TYR A 248 2.35 8.50 -8.45
N THR A 249 2.18 8.78 -9.74
CA THR A 249 3.28 8.86 -10.69
C THR A 249 3.30 10.26 -11.28
N PHE A 250 4.45 10.93 -11.20
CA PHE A 250 4.63 12.26 -11.75
C PHE A 250 6.04 12.42 -12.34
N TYR A 251 6.17 13.40 -13.23
CA TYR A 251 7.42 13.71 -13.93
C TYR A 251 7.48 15.20 -14.26
N GLU A 252 8.57 15.85 -13.89
CA GLU A 252 8.81 17.27 -14.17
C GLU A 252 9.47 17.42 -15.54
N ARG A 253 8.66 17.82 -16.53
CA ARG A 253 9.10 17.90 -17.94
C ARG A 253 9.97 19.12 -18.25
N MET A 254 9.80 20.22 -17.53
CA MET A 254 10.39 21.53 -17.84
C MET A 254 11.38 22.01 -16.77
N GLY A 255 11.90 21.09 -15.95
CA GLY A 255 12.66 21.43 -14.74
C GLY A 255 11.75 21.64 -13.51
N PRO A 256 12.34 21.98 -12.35
CA PRO A 256 11.60 22.17 -11.10
C PRO A 256 10.49 23.21 -11.28
N VAL A 257 9.27 22.87 -10.89
CA VAL A 257 8.12 23.79 -10.99
C VAL A 257 7.82 24.34 -9.60
N LEU A 258 7.76 25.68 -9.46
CA LEU A 258 7.42 26.37 -8.21
C LEU A 258 5.99 26.10 -7.70
N ALA A 259 5.18 25.35 -8.45
CA ALA A 259 3.78 25.07 -8.13
C ALA A 259 3.60 23.58 -7.81
N LEU A 260 2.84 23.31 -6.74
CA LEU A 260 2.52 21.99 -6.23
C LEU A 260 2.18 21.01 -7.36
N VAL A 261 2.86 19.85 -7.38
CA VAL A 261 2.47 18.69 -8.21
C VAL A 261 1.08 18.16 -7.81
N MET A 262 0.55 18.63 -6.68
CA MET A 262 -0.68 18.18 -6.06
C MET A 262 -1.84 19.18 -6.14
N PRO A 263 -3.09 18.69 -6.20
CA PRO A 263 -3.49 17.27 -6.16
C PRO A 263 -3.24 16.55 -7.51
N ALA A 264 -2.42 15.51 -7.48
CA ALA A 264 -2.11 14.71 -8.65
C ALA A 264 -3.38 13.98 -9.12
N PRO A 265 -3.74 14.11 -10.41
CA PRO A 265 -4.96 13.51 -10.93
C PRO A 265 -4.83 11.99 -10.99
N ALA A 266 -5.75 11.28 -10.34
CA ALA A 266 -5.90 9.82 -10.48
C ALA A 266 -7.05 9.49 -11.44
N VAL A 267 -6.72 8.79 -12.53
CA VAL A 267 -7.70 8.29 -13.51
C VAL A 267 -8.11 6.87 -13.12
N GLU A 268 -9.41 6.62 -12.92
CA GLU A 268 -9.92 5.29 -12.54
C GLU A 268 -10.37 4.47 -13.74
N SER A 269 -11.04 5.11 -14.69
CA SER A 269 -11.58 4.43 -15.85
C SER A 269 -11.76 5.39 -17.02
N PHE A 270 -11.69 4.84 -18.22
CA PHE A 270 -12.10 5.49 -19.46
C PHE A 270 -13.38 4.80 -19.93
N GLN A 271 -14.39 5.59 -20.31
CA GLN A 271 -15.60 5.10 -20.97
C GLN A 271 -15.60 5.63 -22.41
N LEU A 272 -15.66 4.74 -23.39
CA LEU A 272 -15.88 5.09 -24.79
C LEU A 272 -17.39 5.10 -25.05
N ASN A 273 -17.94 6.28 -25.33
CA ASN A 273 -19.33 6.44 -25.76
C ASN A 273 -19.33 6.84 -27.23
N GLY A 274 -19.42 5.86 -28.14
CA GLY A 274 -19.33 6.10 -29.58
C GLY A 274 -17.96 6.67 -29.96
N GLU A 275 -17.93 7.82 -30.64
CA GLU A 275 -16.69 8.48 -31.12
C GLU A 275 -15.93 9.28 -30.03
N TYR A 276 -16.47 9.40 -28.81
CA TYR A 276 -15.86 10.21 -27.75
C TYR A 276 -15.43 9.37 -26.54
N ALA A 277 -14.17 9.52 -26.14
CA ALA A 277 -13.66 8.97 -24.89
C ALA A 277 -13.92 9.95 -23.73
N ARG A 278 -14.68 9.50 -22.73
CA ARG A 278 -14.93 10.26 -21.49
C ARG A 278 -14.07 9.69 -20.36
N CYS A 279 -13.20 10.52 -19.79
CA CYS A 279 -12.43 10.17 -18.60
C CYS A 279 -13.25 10.47 -17.34
N ARG A 280 -13.34 9.51 -16.40
CA ARG A 280 -13.86 9.76 -15.05
C ARG A 280 -12.69 9.88 -14.06
N PRO A 281 -12.24 11.10 -13.75
CA PRO A 281 -11.23 11.33 -12.71
C PRO A 281 -11.82 11.13 -11.32
N ARG A 282 -11.00 10.64 -10.39
CA ARG A 282 -11.42 10.32 -9.00
C ARG A 282 -11.25 11.48 -8.02
N CYS A 283 -10.70 12.61 -8.45
CA CYS A 283 -10.40 13.77 -7.60
C CYS A 283 -11.42 14.90 -7.80
N PHE A 284 -11.95 15.43 -6.68
CA PHE A 284 -12.76 16.66 -6.65
C PHE A 284 -11.98 17.93 -7.04
N CYS A 285 -10.66 17.82 -7.19
CA CYS A 285 -9.75 18.93 -7.47
C CYS A 285 -8.93 18.63 -8.73
N ILE A 286 -9.58 18.53 -9.90
CA ILE A 286 -8.83 18.56 -11.16
C ILE A 286 -8.35 20.01 -11.32
N PRO A 287 -7.05 20.30 -11.37
CA PRO A 287 -6.60 21.66 -11.66
C PRO A 287 -7.14 22.09 -13.02
N ARG A 288 -7.65 23.32 -13.13
CA ARG A 288 -8.20 23.89 -14.39
C ARG A 288 -7.22 23.88 -15.58
N ARG A 289 -5.94 23.52 -15.35
CA ARG A 289 -4.85 23.46 -16.32
C ARG A 289 -4.45 22.03 -16.71
N LEU A 290 -5.27 21.02 -16.40
CA LEU A 290 -5.01 19.64 -16.83
C LEU A 290 -5.48 19.43 -18.28
N GLU A 291 -4.54 19.14 -19.18
CA GLU A 291 -4.84 18.73 -20.55
C GLU A 291 -4.64 17.22 -20.71
N ILE A 292 -5.59 16.54 -21.36
CA ILE A 292 -5.47 15.14 -21.71
C ILE A 292 -4.72 15.05 -23.04
N GLY A 293 -3.45 14.68 -22.99
CA GLY A 293 -2.68 14.37 -24.20
C GLY A 293 -2.95 12.93 -24.66
N LEU A 294 -3.42 12.75 -25.89
CA LEU A 294 -3.32 11.46 -26.57
C LEU A 294 -1.87 11.26 -27.03
N ALA A 295 -1.37 10.03 -26.92
CA ALA A 295 -0.11 9.67 -27.54
C ALA A 295 -0.25 9.85 -29.06
N THR A 296 0.31 10.92 -29.61
CA THR A 296 0.26 11.15 -31.05
C THR A 296 1.10 10.08 -31.74
N SER A 297 0.42 9.12 -32.36
CA SER A 297 1.00 8.22 -33.35
C SER A 297 1.61 9.08 -34.47
N PRO A 298 2.78 8.71 -35.03
CA PRO A 298 3.29 9.37 -36.22
C PRO A 298 2.31 9.07 -37.37
N GLY A 299 1.38 9.98 -37.66
CA GLY A 299 0.42 9.81 -38.74
C GLY A 299 -0.89 10.60 -38.66
N PHE A 300 -1.28 11.17 -37.51
CA PHE A 300 -2.52 11.96 -37.43
C PHE A 300 -2.23 13.46 -37.29
N SER A 301 -2.40 14.18 -38.39
CA SER A 301 -2.44 15.64 -38.44
C SER A 301 -3.71 16.18 -37.77
N ASN A 302 -3.50 17.06 -36.79
CA ASN A 302 -4.38 18.15 -36.36
C ASN A 302 -5.90 17.97 -36.46
N PHE A 303 -6.55 17.73 -35.31
CA PHE A 303 -7.85 18.33 -35.05
C PHE A 303 -7.63 19.54 -34.12
N GLY A 304 -7.64 20.73 -34.71
CA GLY A 304 -7.76 21.98 -33.97
C GLY A 304 -9.20 22.17 -33.46
N PRO A 305 -9.40 23.03 -32.44
CA PRO A 305 -10.72 23.29 -31.89
C PRO A 305 -11.60 24.09 -32.87
N LYS A 306 -12.88 23.73 -32.94
CA LYS A 306 -13.97 24.66 -33.28
C LYS A 306 -14.75 24.94 -32.01
#